data_AF-A0A3D5B2P9-F1
#
_entry.id   AF-A0A3D5B2P9-F1
#
_cell.length_a   1.000
_cell.length_b   1.000
_cell.length_c   1.000
_cell.angle_alpha   90.00
_cell.angle_beta   90.00
_cell.angle_gamma   90.00
#
_symmetry.space_group_name_H-M   'P 1'
#
loop_
_entity.id
_entity.type
_entity.pdbx_description
1 polymer ?
#
loop_
_entity_poly.entity_id
_entity_poly.type
_entity_poly.pdbx_seq_one_letter_code
_entity_poly.pdbx_strand_id
1 'polypeptide(L)'
;MLKEIMDDILQTEARAEGIVEEASIRAKEIRQQAEKQSADALMAAKKEAADLLSSLEEETEKAAKQEEAEVLSKGKEQAQAVKHGAEGRVTEAADRVRDRVFEKYGVTTL
;
A
#
# COMPACT_ATOMS: atom_id res chain seq x y z
N MET A 1 78.67 -18.61 3.69
CA MET A 1 77.81 -19.39 2.78
C MET A 1 76.60 -20.02 3.46
N LEU A 2 76.68 -21.15 4.17
CA LEU A 2 75.46 -21.79 4.71
C LEU A 2 74.67 -20.90 5.70
N LYS A 3 75.39 -20.17 6.57
CA LYS A 3 74.78 -19.25 7.54
C LYS A 3 74.06 -18.07 6.87
N GLU A 4 74.67 -17.47 5.84
CA GLU A 4 74.07 -16.36 5.09
C GLU A 4 72.80 -16.80 4.34
N ILE A 5 72.80 -18.02 3.78
CA ILE A 5 71.62 -18.60 3.14
C ILE A 5 70.48 -18.82 4.16
N MET A 6 70.80 -19.30 5.37
CA MET A 6 69.80 -19.45 6.42
C MET A 6 69.23 -18.10 6.90
N ASP A 7 70.09 -17.09 7.05
CA ASP A 7 69.67 -15.74 7.44
C ASP A 7 68.74 -15.11 6.38
N ASP A 8 69.05 -15.29 5.09
CA ASP A 8 68.21 -14.82 3.98
C ASP A 8 66.85 -15.55 3.92
N ILE A 9 66.83 -16.87 4.20
CA ILE A 9 65.59 -17.65 4.27
C ILE A 9 64.70 -17.12 5.40
N LEU A 10 65.25 -16.95 6.60
CA LEU A 10 64.51 -16.44 7.76
C LEU A 10 63.98 -15.02 7.52
N GLN A 11 64.76 -14.16 6.87
CA GLN A 11 64.31 -12.82 6.53
C GLN A 11 63.18 -12.84 5.48
N THR A 12 63.24 -13.78 4.54
CA THR A 12 62.20 -13.95 3.50
C THR A 12 60.91 -14.49 4.11
N GLU A 13 60.99 -15.47 5.00
CA GLU A 13 59.85 -16.00 5.75
C GLU A 13 59.17 -14.91 6.58
N ALA A 14 59.94 -14.14 7.36
CA ALA A 14 59.40 -13.03 8.15
C ALA A 14 58.70 -11.97 7.29
N ARG A 15 59.24 -11.66 6.10
CA ARG A 15 58.57 -10.75 5.14
C ARG A 15 57.29 -11.35 4.58
N ALA A 16 57.28 -12.64 4.25
CA ALA A 16 56.10 -13.32 3.74
C ALA A 16 54.99 -13.37 4.79
N GLU A 17 55.33 -13.66 6.05
CA GLU A 17 54.39 -13.63 7.18
C GLU A 17 53.78 -12.23 7.36
N GLY A 18 54.60 -11.18 7.33
CA GLY A 18 54.10 -9.80 7.40
C GLY A 18 53.12 -9.44 6.28
N ILE A 19 53.42 -9.86 5.04
CA ILE A 19 52.50 -9.65 3.90
C ILE A 19 51.17 -10.40 4.11
N VAL A 20 51.21 -11.63 4.62
CA VAL A 20 50.00 -12.42 4.88
C VAL A 20 49.17 -11.80 5.99
N GLU A 21 49.80 -11.30 7.05
CA GLU A 21 49.12 -10.61 8.14
C GLU A 21 48.44 -9.32 7.65
N GLU A 22 49.14 -8.48 6.90
CA GLU A 22 48.56 -7.27 6.30
C GLU A 22 47.40 -7.60 5.36
N ALA A 23 47.54 -8.63 4.52
CA ALA A 23 46.46 -9.08 3.64
C ALA A 23 45.23 -9.56 4.44
N SER A 24 45.45 -10.27 5.55
CA SER A 24 44.39 -10.73 6.45
C SER A 24 43.65 -9.55 7.12
N ILE A 25 44.38 -8.53 7.56
CA ILE A 25 43.80 -7.31 8.13
C ILE A 25 42.93 -6.61 7.09
N ARG A 26 43.48 -6.36 5.89
CA ARG A 26 42.73 -5.71 4.80
C ARG A 26 41.48 -6.50 4.40
N ALA A 27 41.58 -7.82 4.33
CA ALA A 27 40.43 -8.67 4.01
C ALA A 27 39.31 -8.53 5.07
N LYS A 28 39.67 -8.45 6.36
CA LYS A 28 38.69 -8.22 7.43
C LYS A 28 38.05 -6.84 7.33
N GLU A 29 38.83 -5.79 7.04
CA GLU A 29 38.33 -4.44 6.86
C GLU A 29 37.35 -4.34 5.69
N ILE A 30 37.71 -4.93 4.53
CA ILE A 30 36.84 -4.99 3.35
C ILE A 30 35.53 -5.69 3.70
N ARG A 31 35.60 -6.83 4.42
CA ARG A 31 34.40 -7.57 4.82
C ARG A 31 33.50 -6.74 5.73
N GLN A 32 34.07 -6.09 6.75
CA GLN A 32 33.30 -5.23 7.67
C GLN A 32 32.66 -4.04 6.95
N GLN A 33 33.36 -3.42 6.01
CA GLN A 33 32.81 -2.34 5.20
C GLN A 33 31.66 -2.81 4.31
N ALA A 34 31.81 -3.97 3.67
CA ALA A 34 30.75 -4.57 2.85
C ALA A 34 29.52 -4.95 3.70
N GLU A 35 29.73 -5.54 4.88
CA GLU A 35 28.66 -5.86 5.84
C GLU A 35 27.89 -4.58 6.24
N LYS A 36 28.60 -3.50 6.56
CA LYS A 36 27.99 -2.22 6.91
C LYS A 36 27.21 -1.61 5.74
N GLN A 37 27.81 -1.55 4.55
CA GLN A 37 27.15 -1.02 3.36
C GLN A 37 25.88 -1.81 3.00
N SER A 38 25.93 -3.15 3.14
CA SER A 38 24.77 -4.00 2.91
C SER A 38 23.66 -3.73 3.94
N ALA A 39 24.02 -3.53 5.22
CA ALA A 39 23.04 -3.22 6.26
C ALA A 39 22.39 -1.84 6.04
N ASP A 40 23.18 -0.83 5.68
CA ASP A 40 22.71 0.52 5.39
C ASP A 40 21.77 0.52 4.17
N ALA A 41 22.14 -0.20 3.10
CA ALA A 41 21.30 -0.33 1.91
C ALA A 41 19.97 -1.03 2.20
N LEU A 42 20.00 -2.10 3.00
CA LEU A 42 18.79 -2.83 3.39
C LEU A 42 17.88 -1.99 4.29
N MET A 43 18.45 -1.18 5.19
CA MET A 43 17.68 -0.25 6.02
C MET A 43 17.04 0.86 5.19
N ALA A 44 17.77 1.44 4.24
CA ALA A 44 17.23 2.45 3.33
C ALA A 44 16.07 1.90 2.49
N ALA A 45 16.24 0.71 1.89
CA ALA A 45 15.20 0.06 1.10
C ALA A 45 13.94 -0.25 1.92
N LYS A 46 14.10 -0.69 3.18
CA LYS A 46 12.95 -0.92 4.08
C LYS A 46 12.21 0.37 4.41
N LYS A 47 12.94 1.46 4.63
CA LYS A 47 12.33 2.76 4.89
C LYS A 47 11.54 3.26 3.69
N GLU A 48 12.14 3.22 2.51
CA GLU A 48 11.48 3.62 1.26
C GLU A 48 10.22 2.78 0.98
N ALA A 49 10.28 1.46 1.21
CA ALA A 49 9.11 0.60 1.09
C ALA A 49 8.00 0.96 2.09
N ALA A 50 8.34 1.30 3.34
CA ALA A 50 7.37 1.74 4.33
C ALA A 50 6.73 3.09 3.96
N ASP A 51 7.54 4.05 3.49
CA ASP A 51 7.06 5.35 3.04
C ASP A 51 6.11 5.21 1.82
N LEU A 52 6.44 4.34 0.87
CA LEU A 52 5.58 4.03 -0.27
C LEU A 52 4.27 3.37 0.14
N LEU A 53 4.30 2.40 1.06
CA LEU A 53 3.09 1.75 1.58
C LEU A 53 2.18 2.76 2.26
N SER A 54 2.74 3.61 3.13
CA SER A 54 1.99 4.68 3.80
C SER A 54 1.33 5.63 2.81
N SER A 55 2.05 6.04 1.76
CA SER A 55 1.51 6.90 0.70
C SER A 55 0.39 6.21 -0.07
N LEU A 56 0.55 4.93 -0.41
CA LEU A 56 -0.47 4.15 -1.12
C LEU A 56 -1.72 3.96 -0.28
N GLU A 57 -1.58 3.72 1.03
CA GLU A 57 -2.72 3.60 1.95
C GLU A 57 -3.53 4.91 1.98
N GLU A 58 -2.86 6.06 2.09
CA GLU A 58 -3.53 7.38 2.10
C GLU A 58 -4.23 7.67 0.76
N GLU A 59 -3.56 7.42 -0.37
CA GLU A 59 -4.15 7.60 -1.70
C GLU A 59 -5.35 6.68 -1.92
N THR A 60 -5.24 5.42 -1.49
CA THR A 60 -6.33 4.43 -1.62
C THR A 60 -7.52 4.82 -0.75
N GLU A 61 -7.30 5.25 0.49
CA GLU A 61 -8.37 5.70 1.38
C GLU A 61 -9.09 6.92 0.80
N LYS A 62 -8.33 7.86 0.23
CA LYS A 62 -8.88 9.05 -0.43
C LYS A 62 -9.70 8.68 -1.66
N ALA A 63 -9.20 7.79 -2.51
CA ALA A 63 -9.92 7.31 -3.69
C ALA A 63 -11.21 6.58 -3.30
N ALA A 64 -11.16 5.69 -2.30
CA ALA A 64 -12.33 4.97 -1.80
C ALA A 64 -13.41 5.92 -1.27
N LYS A 65 -13.02 6.94 -0.49
CA LYS A 65 -13.96 7.98 0.01
C LYS A 65 -14.59 8.78 -1.14
N GLN A 66 -13.83 9.10 -2.19
CA GLN A 66 -14.36 9.80 -3.36
C GLN A 66 -15.36 8.94 -4.12
N GLU A 67 -15.04 7.67 -4.34
CA GLU A 67 -15.94 6.72 -5.01
C GLU A 67 -17.22 6.49 -4.19
N GLU A 68 -17.11 6.32 -2.86
CA GLU A 68 -18.26 6.20 -1.97
C GLU A 68 -19.17 7.44 -2.06
N ALA A 69 -18.58 8.64 -2.03
CA ALA A 69 -19.34 9.89 -2.15
C ALA A 69 -20.06 10.00 -3.51
N GLU A 70 -19.41 9.59 -4.60
CA GLU A 70 -19.99 9.59 -5.94
C GLU A 70 -21.17 8.62 -6.04
N VAL A 71 -21.00 7.39 -5.53
CA VAL A 71 -22.04 6.36 -5.51
C VAL A 71 -23.23 6.83 -4.67
N LEU A 72 -23.00 7.41 -3.50
CA LEU A 72 -24.05 7.96 -2.65
C LEU A 72 -24.79 9.12 -3.32
N SER A 73 -24.08 10.00 -4.04
CA SER A 73 -24.71 11.11 -4.78
C SER A 73 -25.62 10.58 -5.89
N LYS A 74 -25.12 9.66 -6.72
CA LYS A 74 -25.89 9.01 -7.78
C LYS A 74 -27.11 8.26 -7.22
N GLY A 75 -26.94 7.55 -6.10
CA GLY A 75 -28.02 6.87 -5.42
C GLY A 75 -29.12 7.82 -4.93
N LYS A 76 -28.73 8.98 -4.37
CA LYS A 76 -29.69 10.02 -3.93
C LYS A 76 -30.45 10.63 -5.11
N GLU A 77 -29.77 10.94 -6.20
CA GLU A 77 -30.40 11.47 -7.42
C GLU A 77 -31.41 10.48 -8.00
N GLN A 78 -31.04 9.19 -8.09
CA GLN A 78 -31.95 8.14 -8.55
C GLN A 78 -33.15 7.98 -7.62
N ALA A 79 -32.93 7.98 -6.30
CA ALA A 79 -34.02 7.89 -5.33
C ALA A 79 -34.98 9.09 -5.42
N GLN A 80 -34.45 10.31 -5.61
CA GLN A 80 -35.28 11.49 -5.84
C GLN A 80 -36.05 11.40 -7.15
N ALA A 81 -35.43 10.92 -8.24
CA ALA A 81 -36.11 10.74 -9.53
C ALA A 81 -37.26 9.73 -9.41
N VAL A 82 -37.05 8.61 -8.71
CA VAL A 82 -38.09 7.62 -8.43
C VAL A 82 -39.22 8.24 -7.60
N LYS A 83 -38.88 8.98 -6.54
CA LYS A 83 -39.87 9.65 -5.68
C LYS A 83 -40.72 10.63 -6.50
N HIS A 84 -40.08 11.49 -7.29
CA HIS A 84 -40.79 12.49 -8.10
C HIS A 84 -41.67 11.84 -9.18
N GLY A 85 -41.20 10.76 -9.82
CA GLY A 85 -42.01 10.01 -10.78
C GLY A 85 -43.19 9.25 -10.15
N ALA A 86 -43.12 8.95 -8.85
CA ALA A 86 -44.22 8.33 -8.10
C ALA A 86 -45.23 9.37 -7.57
N GLU A 87 -44.77 10.56 -7.22
CA GLU A 87 -45.63 11.69 -6.87
C GLU A 87 -46.53 12.05 -8.06
N GLY A 88 -47.85 11.93 -7.88
CA GLY A 88 -48.85 12.03 -8.95
C GLY A 88 -49.44 10.68 -9.36
N ARG A 89 -48.60 9.66 -9.61
CA ARG A 89 -49.09 8.30 -9.91
C ARG A 89 -49.73 7.63 -8.71
N VAL A 90 -49.20 7.88 -7.51
CA VAL A 90 -49.77 7.37 -6.25
C VAL A 90 -51.17 7.97 -6.01
N THR A 91 -51.33 9.27 -6.26
CA THR A 91 -52.63 9.95 -6.12
C THR A 91 -53.64 9.44 -7.14
N GLU A 92 -53.25 9.33 -8.42
CA GLU A 92 -54.13 8.75 -9.44
C GLU A 92 -54.50 7.28 -9.14
N ALA A 93 -53.56 6.49 -8.66
CA ALA A 93 -53.83 5.10 -8.28
C ALA A 93 -54.79 5.04 -7.08
N ALA A 94 -54.64 5.93 -6.10
CA ALA A 94 -55.52 6.05 -4.95
C ALA A 94 -56.94 6.46 -5.37
N ASP A 95 -57.08 7.44 -6.26
CA ASP A 95 -58.37 7.87 -6.80
C ASP A 95 -59.05 6.75 -7.60
N ARG A 96 -58.32 6.03 -8.46
CA ARG A 96 -58.87 4.87 -9.19
C ARG A 96 -59.34 3.77 -8.25
N VAL A 97 -58.62 3.49 -7.17
CA VAL A 97 -59.04 2.50 -6.17
C VAL A 97 -60.29 2.99 -5.43
N ARG A 98 -60.33 4.26 -5.02
CA ARG A 98 -61.49 4.89 -4.38
C ARG A 98 -62.73 4.77 -5.26
N ASP A 99 -62.64 5.16 -6.52
CA ASP A 99 -63.77 5.13 -7.46
C ASP A 99 -64.28 3.70 -7.68
N ARG A 100 -63.36 2.73 -7.77
CA ARG A 100 -63.70 1.31 -7.90
C ARG A 100 -64.35 0.73 -6.64
N VAL A 101 -63.97 1.21 -5.46
CA VAL A 101 -64.61 0.83 -4.18
C VAL A 101 -66.02 1.44 -4.10
N PHE A 102 -66.19 2.70 -4.53
CA PHE A 102 -67.51 3.34 -4.59
C PHE A 102 -68.45 2.64 -5.57
N GLU A 103 -67.99 2.28 -6.77
CA GLU A 103 -68.77 1.49 -7.73
C GLU A 103 -69.20 0.13 -7.16
N LYS A 104 -68.29 -0.55 -6.45
CA LYS A 104 -68.50 -1.93 -6.03
C LYS A 104 -69.33 -2.06 -4.74
N TYR A 105 -69.25 -1.09 -3.85
CA TYR A 105 -69.88 -1.15 -2.52
C TYR A 105 -70.88 -0.02 -2.24
N GLY A 106 -71.09 0.90 -3.18
CA GLY A 106 -72.19 1.86 -3.13
C GLY A 106 -72.21 2.77 -1.90
N VAL A 107 -71.04 3.12 -1.36
CA VAL A 107 -70.98 4.03 -0.21
C VAL A 107 -71.18 5.47 -0.71
N THR A 108 -72.42 5.87 -0.92
CA THR A 108 -72.79 7.29 -1.03
C THR A 108 -72.51 7.96 0.32
N THR A 109 -71.46 8.79 0.41
CA THR A 109 -71.37 9.78 1.48
C THR A 109 -72.01 11.10 1.01
N LEU A 110 -73.03 11.52 1.76
CA LEU A 110 -73.51 12.90 1.89
C LEU A 110 -72.37 13.85 2.25
#